data_AF-A0A6D2J0M1-F1
#
_entry.id   AF-A0A6D2J0M1-F1
#
_cell.length_a   1.000
_cell.length_b   1.000
_cell.length_c   1.000
_cell.angle_alpha   90.00
_cell.angle_beta   90.00
_cell.angle_gamma   90.00
#
_symmetry.space_group_name_H-M   'P 1'
#
loop_
_entity.id
_entity.type
_entity.pdbx_description
1 polymer ?
#
loop_
_entity_poly.entity_id
_entity_poly.type
_entity_poly.pdbx_seq_one_letter_code
_entity_poly.pdbx_strand_id
1 'polypeptide(L)'
;MSRSGDECVVALTDQWYITYGESEWRQMAEECLSKMNLYSEETRHGFEHTLSWLNSGLAHVAHFFHDGDMYKGSKSLVRPQQMNDEVWDYLFCDGQYPKSSDIPSDVLSEMKQEFDYWYPLDLRVSGKDLIQNHLTFFIYNHTALMAKRNWPRGIRCNGHIMLNSEKMSKSTGNFKTLRQAIEEFSATATRFALADAGDGVDDANFV
;
A
#
# COMPACT_ATOMS: atom_id res chain seq x y z
N MET A 1 -16.22 15.09 11.14
CA MET A 1 -15.53 16.31 10.69
C MET A 1 -14.61 15.96 9.54
N SER A 2 -14.71 16.68 8.43
CA SER A 2 -13.77 16.57 7.32
C SER A 2 -12.43 17.22 7.69
N ARG A 3 -11.44 17.11 6.79
CA ARG A 3 -10.16 17.84 6.95
C ARG A 3 -10.30 19.35 6.89
N SER A 4 -11.33 19.89 6.22
CA SER A 4 -11.64 21.33 6.19
C SER A 4 -12.30 21.84 7.46
N GLY A 5 -12.65 20.95 8.39
CA GLY A 5 -13.42 21.31 9.58
C GLY A 5 -14.92 21.40 9.32
N ASP A 6 -15.41 20.87 8.20
CA ASP A 6 -16.84 20.81 7.91
C ASP A 6 -17.47 19.56 8.53
N GLU A 7 -18.76 19.65 8.85
CA GLU A 7 -19.57 18.49 9.19
C GLU A 7 -19.85 17.67 7.94
N CYS A 8 -19.53 16.37 7.96
CA CYS A 8 -19.74 15.50 6.82
C CYS A 8 -21.23 15.12 6.71
N VAL A 9 -21.80 15.21 5.52
CA VAL A 9 -23.17 14.76 5.22
C VAL A 9 -23.14 13.56 4.28
N VAL A 10 -24.18 12.72 4.33
CA VAL A 10 -24.38 11.64 3.35
C VAL A 10 -25.08 12.23 2.13
N ALA A 11 -24.46 12.11 0.96
CA ALA A 11 -25.03 12.57 -0.31
C ALA A 11 -25.16 11.39 -1.27
N LEU A 12 -26.27 11.31 -1.99
CA LEU A 12 -26.46 10.40 -3.11
C LEU A 12 -26.07 11.14 -4.39
N THR A 13 -24.94 10.76 -4.98
CA THR A 13 -24.38 11.41 -6.17
C THR A 13 -23.86 10.37 -7.15
N ASP A 14 -23.92 10.68 -8.44
CA ASP A 14 -23.27 9.88 -9.46
C ASP A 14 -21.75 9.93 -9.27
N GLN A 15 -21.14 8.76 -9.09
CA GLN A 15 -19.70 8.61 -8.92
C GLN A 15 -19.25 7.21 -9.35
N TRP A 16 -18.01 7.11 -9.80
CA TRP A 16 -17.35 5.82 -10.00
C TRP A 16 -16.93 5.23 -8.64
N TYR A 17 -17.13 3.93 -8.47
CA TYR A 17 -16.73 3.19 -7.28
C TYR A 17 -16.20 1.80 -7.64
N ILE A 18 -15.36 1.23 -6.77
CA ILE A 18 -14.83 -0.13 -6.94
C ILE A 18 -15.74 -1.11 -6.20
N THR A 19 -16.18 -2.19 -6.84
CA THR A 19 -17.16 -3.15 -6.34
C THR A 19 -16.56 -4.23 -5.43
N TYR A 20 -15.84 -3.84 -4.37
CA TYR A 20 -15.21 -4.80 -3.46
C TYR A 20 -16.18 -5.77 -2.73
N GLY A 21 -17.49 -5.47 -2.76
CA GLY A 21 -18.54 -6.34 -2.21
C GLY A 21 -18.90 -7.54 -3.10
N GLU A 22 -18.31 -7.68 -4.29
CA GLU A 22 -18.52 -8.84 -5.15
C GLU A 22 -18.04 -10.13 -4.48
N SER A 23 -18.93 -11.13 -4.42
CA SER A 23 -18.70 -12.37 -3.69
C SER A 23 -17.54 -13.19 -4.25
N GLU A 24 -17.35 -13.21 -5.57
CA GLU A 24 -16.25 -13.91 -6.23
C GLU A 24 -14.92 -13.24 -5.92
N TRP A 25 -14.85 -11.91 -6.00
CA TRP A 25 -13.63 -11.17 -5.70
C TRP A 25 -13.27 -11.25 -4.21
N ARG A 26 -14.26 -11.15 -3.32
CA ARG A 26 -14.05 -11.35 -1.88
C ARG A 26 -13.48 -12.73 -1.58
N GLN A 27 -14.00 -13.79 -2.21
CA GLN A 27 -13.45 -15.14 -2.04
C GLN A 27 -11.99 -15.23 -2.48
N MET A 28 -11.60 -14.56 -3.58
CA MET A 28 -10.19 -14.51 -3.97
C MET A 28 -9.32 -13.77 -2.94
N ALA A 29 -9.82 -12.67 -2.37
CA ALA A 29 -9.13 -11.93 -1.32
C ALA A 29 -8.98 -12.75 -0.02
N GLU A 30 -10.03 -13.48 0.39
CA GLU A 30 -10.01 -14.41 1.51
C GLU A 30 -9.04 -15.58 1.27
N GLU A 31 -9.03 -16.14 0.05
CA GLU A 31 -8.06 -17.19 -0.33
C GLU A 31 -6.63 -16.66 -0.24
N CYS A 32 -6.37 -15.45 -0.75
CA CYS A 32 -5.07 -14.81 -0.64
C CYS A 32 -4.67 -14.64 0.84
N LEU A 33 -5.54 -14.04 1.66
CA LEU A 33 -5.29 -13.80 3.09
C LEU A 33 -5.01 -15.10 3.86
N SER A 34 -5.66 -16.21 3.51
CA SER A 34 -5.47 -17.51 4.16
C SER A 34 -4.04 -18.05 3.99
N LYS A 35 -3.34 -17.68 2.91
CA LYS A 35 -1.98 -18.11 2.59
C LYS A 35 -0.91 -17.13 3.10
N MET A 36 -1.31 -15.95 3.56
CA MET A 36 -0.39 -14.90 4.00
C MET A 36 0.12 -15.12 5.43
N ASN A 37 1.38 -14.75 5.65
CA ASN A 37 1.95 -14.59 6.99
C ASN A 37 1.62 -13.20 7.55
N LEU A 38 0.86 -13.16 8.65
CA LEU A 38 0.39 -11.92 9.28
C LEU A 38 1.06 -11.61 10.62
N TYR A 39 1.99 -12.46 11.06
CA TYR A 39 2.83 -12.30 12.26
C TYR A 39 2.10 -12.11 13.60
N SER A 40 0.77 -12.01 13.61
CA SER A 40 -0.09 -11.98 14.81
C SER A 40 -1.52 -12.37 14.45
N GLU A 41 -2.21 -13.06 15.38
CA GLU A 41 -3.63 -13.42 15.22
C GLU A 41 -4.55 -12.19 15.26
N GLU A 42 -4.19 -11.15 16.02
CA GLU A 42 -4.96 -9.91 16.05
C GLU A 42 -4.99 -9.23 14.67
N THR A 43 -3.86 -9.19 13.96
CA THR A 43 -3.82 -8.67 12.59
C THR A 43 -4.70 -9.51 11.66
N ARG A 44 -4.67 -10.84 11.80
CA ARG A 44 -5.53 -11.75 11.02
C ARG A 44 -7.01 -11.45 11.24
N HIS A 45 -7.45 -11.41 12.49
CA HIS A 45 -8.84 -11.09 12.83
C HIS A 45 -9.24 -9.70 12.33
N GLY A 46 -8.33 -8.72 12.37
CA GLY A 46 -8.56 -7.38 11.82
C GLY A 46 -8.88 -7.40 10.32
N PHE A 47 -8.15 -8.21 9.53
CA PHE A 47 -8.43 -8.41 8.12
C PHE A 47 -9.74 -9.17 7.88
N GLU A 48 -9.96 -10.28 8.57
CA GLU A 48 -11.18 -11.09 8.42
C GLU A 48 -12.44 -10.29 8.75
N HIS A 49 -12.40 -9.54 9.85
CA HIS A 49 -13.47 -8.60 10.22
C HIS A 49 -13.72 -7.59 9.09
N THR A 50 -12.67 -6.96 8.56
CA THR A 50 -12.80 -5.97 7.50
C THR A 50 -13.38 -6.59 6.23
N LEU A 51 -12.88 -7.74 5.77
CA LEU A 51 -13.37 -8.45 4.58
C LEU A 51 -14.85 -8.85 4.73
N SER A 52 -15.28 -9.26 5.92
CA SER A 52 -16.67 -9.65 6.18
C SER A 52 -17.66 -8.47 6.10
N TRP A 53 -17.20 -7.26 6.45
CA TRP A 53 -18.04 -6.07 6.53
C TRP A 53 -18.07 -5.27 5.23
N LEU A 54 -17.02 -5.36 4.42
CA LEU A 54 -16.83 -4.56 3.21
C LEU A 54 -17.85 -4.93 2.12
N ASN A 55 -19.06 -4.35 2.22
CA ASN A 55 -20.21 -4.73 1.39
C ASN A 55 -20.54 -3.72 0.28
N SER A 56 -19.85 -2.58 0.16
CA SER A 56 -20.13 -1.56 -0.87
C SER A 56 -18.93 -0.66 -1.16
N GLY A 57 -18.86 -0.17 -2.41
CA GLY A 57 -17.65 0.37 -2.99
C GLY A 57 -17.12 1.66 -2.39
N LEU A 58 -15.80 1.80 -2.39
CA LEU A 58 -15.15 3.07 -2.07
C LEU A 58 -15.27 4.02 -3.26
N ALA A 59 -15.74 5.23 -2.95
CA ALA A 59 -15.62 6.38 -3.82
C ALA A 59 -14.15 6.81 -3.87
N HIS A 60 -13.59 6.91 -5.08
CA HIS A 60 -12.41 7.74 -5.27
C HIS A 60 -12.84 9.21 -5.21
N VAL A 61 -12.35 9.95 -4.22
CA VAL A 61 -12.29 11.41 -4.34
C VAL A 61 -11.15 11.71 -5.31
N ALA A 62 -11.48 11.75 -6.60
CA ALA A 62 -10.57 12.21 -7.64
C ALA A 62 -10.41 13.74 -7.50
N HIS A 63 -9.48 14.17 -6.66
CA HIS A 63 -9.00 15.54 -6.69
C HIS A 63 -7.99 15.63 -7.84
N PHE A 64 -8.37 16.38 -8.89
CA PHE A 64 -7.57 16.81 -10.05
C PHE A 64 -6.26 16.05 -10.28
N PHE A 65 -6.26 15.14 -11.26
CA PHE A 65 -5.05 14.60 -11.87
C PHE A 65 -4.04 15.73 -12.05
N HIS A 66 -2.96 15.68 -11.26
CA HIS A 66 -1.96 16.72 -11.18
C HIS A 66 -1.29 16.92 -12.53
N ASP A 67 -1.59 18.05 -13.15
CA ASP A 67 -0.83 18.66 -14.24
C ASP A 67 0.32 19.46 -13.60
N GLY A 68 1.56 18.96 -13.69
CA GLY A 68 2.73 19.74 -13.27
C GLY A 68 3.93 18.95 -12.72
N ASP A 69 4.76 18.48 -13.65
CA ASP A 69 6.24 18.33 -13.58
C ASP A 69 6.85 17.70 -12.30
N MET A 70 7.07 16.38 -12.35
CA MET A 70 7.98 15.68 -11.44
C MET A 70 9.22 15.21 -12.22
N TYR A 71 10.27 16.03 -12.12
CA TYR A 71 11.67 15.73 -12.43
C TYR A 71 12.10 15.85 -13.90
N LYS A 72 12.72 16.99 -14.19
CA LYS A 72 13.66 17.17 -15.30
C LYS A 72 14.75 16.09 -15.27
N GLY A 73 14.84 15.34 -16.37
CA GLY A 73 16.12 14.89 -16.92
C GLY A 73 16.60 13.49 -16.53
N SER A 74 15.89 12.45 -16.97
CA SER A 74 16.57 11.26 -17.48
C SER A 74 16.07 11.02 -18.91
N LYS A 75 16.97 10.68 -19.84
CA LYS A 75 16.55 10.11 -21.12
C LYS A 75 16.12 8.68 -20.83
N SER A 76 14.92 8.51 -20.30
CA SER A 76 14.27 7.20 -20.21
C SER A 76 14.27 6.58 -21.61
N LEU A 77 14.66 5.30 -21.70
CA LEU A 77 14.60 4.53 -22.95
C LEU A 77 13.15 4.32 -23.42
N VAL A 78 12.17 4.53 -22.54
CA VAL A 78 10.74 4.38 -22.80
C VAL A 78 10.02 5.70 -22.51
N ARG A 79 9.24 6.18 -23.49
CA ARG A 79 8.37 7.36 -23.33
C ARG A 79 7.04 6.95 -22.67
N PRO A 80 6.41 7.81 -21.86
CA PRO A 80 5.14 7.50 -21.22
C PRO A 80 4.04 7.04 -22.20
N GLN A 81 3.99 7.63 -23.40
CA GLN A 81 3.00 7.30 -24.43
C GLN A 81 3.17 5.89 -25.03
N GLN A 82 4.34 5.25 -24.83
CA GLN A 82 4.60 3.90 -25.32
C GLN A 82 4.08 2.82 -24.35
N MET A 83 3.72 3.18 -23.12
CA MET A 83 3.19 2.26 -22.11
C MET A 83 1.67 2.15 -22.22
N ASN A 84 1.21 1.37 -23.19
CA ASN A 84 -0.21 1.05 -23.40
C ASN A 84 -0.63 -0.23 -22.64
N ASP A 85 -1.93 -0.55 -22.70
CA ASP A 85 -2.50 -1.70 -22.00
C ASP A 85 -1.84 -3.03 -22.40
N GLU A 86 -1.50 -3.22 -23.69
CA GLU A 86 -0.81 -4.45 -24.15
C GLU A 86 0.57 -4.61 -23.49
N VAL A 87 1.30 -3.50 -23.33
CA VAL A 87 2.61 -3.51 -22.67
C VAL A 87 2.43 -3.81 -21.17
N TRP A 88 1.48 -3.18 -20.49
CA TRP A 88 1.24 -3.45 -19.06
C TRP A 88 0.78 -4.89 -18.81
N ASP A 89 -0.11 -5.40 -19.65
CA ASP A 89 -0.60 -6.78 -19.56
C ASP A 89 0.52 -7.78 -19.75
N TYR A 90 1.40 -7.56 -20.74
CA TYR A 90 2.59 -8.40 -20.95
C TYR A 90 3.52 -8.42 -19.74
N LEU A 91 3.76 -7.25 -19.13
CA LEU A 91 4.68 -7.10 -18.01
C LEU A 91 4.15 -7.74 -16.73
N PHE A 92 2.89 -7.52 -16.39
CA PHE A 92 2.36 -7.83 -15.05
C PHE A 92 1.25 -8.89 -15.00
N CYS A 93 0.52 -9.08 -16.11
CA CYS A 93 -0.71 -9.87 -16.15
C CYS A 93 -0.58 -11.14 -17.00
N ASP A 94 0.65 -11.59 -17.29
CA ASP A 94 0.92 -12.74 -18.18
C ASP A 94 0.34 -12.60 -19.59
N GLY A 95 0.18 -11.36 -20.06
CA GLY A 95 -0.27 -11.04 -21.40
C GLY A 95 0.70 -11.54 -22.48
N GLN A 96 0.21 -11.59 -23.72
CA GLN A 96 1.06 -11.89 -24.88
C GLN A 96 2.02 -10.73 -25.17
N TYR A 97 3.13 -11.02 -25.85
CA TYR A 97 4.07 -9.99 -26.28
C TYR A 97 3.34 -8.91 -27.12
N PRO A 98 3.53 -7.61 -26.80
CA PRO A 98 2.76 -6.53 -27.41
C PRO A 98 3.16 -6.35 -28.87
N LYS A 99 2.22 -6.55 -29.80
CA LYS A 99 2.47 -6.46 -31.25
C LYS A 99 2.58 -5.01 -31.73
N SER A 100 1.95 -4.09 -31.00
CA SER A 100 1.87 -2.67 -31.33
C SER A 100 3.04 -1.84 -30.78
N SER A 101 3.89 -2.42 -29.93
CA SER A 101 4.92 -1.68 -29.20
C SER A 101 6.14 -1.38 -30.08
N ASP A 102 6.59 -0.14 -30.03
CA ASP A 102 7.86 0.34 -30.61
C ASP A 102 9.01 0.33 -29.59
N ILE A 103 8.80 -0.23 -28.39
CA ILE A 103 9.84 -0.41 -27.38
C ILE A 103 10.78 -1.56 -27.83
N PRO A 104 12.11 -1.38 -27.76
CA PRO A 104 13.06 -2.44 -28.07
C PRO A 104 12.77 -3.73 -27.28
N SER A 105 12.87 -4.88 -27.96
CA SER A 105 12.48 -6.18 -27.39
C SER A 105 13.35 -6.63 -26.22
N ASP A 106 14.63 -6.25 -26.24
CA ASP A 106 15.58 -6.45 -25.15
C ASP A 106 15.14 -5.69 -23.90
N VAL A 107 14.74 -4.43 -24.04
CA VAL A 107 14.23 -3.60 -22.94
C VAL A 107 12.94 -4.18 -22.35
N LEU A 108 11.97 -4.59 -23.19
CA LEU A 108 10.73 -5.22 -22.72
C LEU A 108 10.99 -6.54 -21.99
N SER A 109 11.93 -7.34 -22.48
CA SER A 109 12.31 -8.61 -21.85
C SER A 109 12.99 -8.39 -20.51
N GLU A 110 13.86 -7.40 -20.40
CA GLU A 110 14.52 -7.02 -19.14
C GLU A 110 13.49 -6.50 -18.11
N MET A 111 12.56 -5.63 -18.53
CA MET A 111 11.47 -5.15 -17.65
C MET A 111 10.62 -6.31 -17.12
N LYS A 112 10.26 -7.27 -17.99
CA LYS A 112 9.52 -8.45 -17.57
C LYS A 112 10.33 -9.33 -16.63
N GLN A 113 11.61 -9.54 -16.93
CA GLN A 113 12.51 -10.33 -16.09
C GLN A 113 12.64 -9.73 -14.69
N GLU A 114 12.78 -8.41 -14.56
CA GLU A 114 12.81 -7.74 -13.26
C GLU A 114 11.52 -7.99 -12.47
N PHE A 115 10.35 -7.84 -13.10
CA PHE A 115 9.10 -8.13 -12.41
C PHE A 115 8.99 -9.60 -11.98
N ASP A 116 9.25 -10.53 -12.90
CA ASP A 116 9.15 -11.98 -12.64
C ASP A 116 10.18 -12.45 -11.59
N TYR A 117 11.30 -11.74 -11.43
CA TYR A 117 12.30 -12.01 -10.39
C TYR A 117 11.91 -11.48 -9.02
N TRP A 118 11.44 -10.22 -8.94
CA TRP A 118 11.16 -9.56 -7.67
C TRP A 118 9.78 -9.87 -7.08
N TYR A 119 8.81 -10.27 -7.89
CA TYR A 119 7.50 -10.70 -7.41
C TYR A 119 7.47 -12.21 -7.09
N PRO A 120 6.61 -12.64 -6.15
CA PRO A 120 5.66 -11.86 -5.34
C PRO A 120 6.33 -11.02 -4.25
N LEU A 121 5.61 -9.98 -3.78
CA LEU A 121 6.03 -9.21 -2.61
C LEU A 121 6.11 -10.09 -1.35
N ASP A 122 7.32 -10.25 -0.82
CA ASP A 122 7.57 -11.07 0.37
C ASP A 122 6.98 -10.46 1.65
N LEU A 123 7.15 -9.15 1.86
CA LEU A 123 6.75 -8.48 3.09
C LEU A 123 6.31 -7.03 2.85
N ARG A 124 5.15 -6.67 3.40
CA ARG A 124 4.69 -5.29 3.56
C ARG A 124 4.59 -4.93 5.04
N VAL A 125 5.24 -3.86 5.47
CA VAL A 125 5.19 -3.37 6.87
C VAL A 125 4.36 -2.09 6.95
N SER A 126 3.50 -1.97 7.96
CA SER A 126 2.61 -0.81 8.14
C SER A 126 2.10 -0.67 9.58
N GLY A 127 1.54 0.50 9.92
CA GLY A 127 0.72 0.66 11.13
C GLY A 127 -0.61 -0.11 11.03
N LYS A 128 -1.12 -0.56 12.18
CA LYS A 128 -2.39 -1.30 12.32
C LYS A 128 -3.62 -0.52 11.84
N ASP A 129 -3.55 0.81 11.83
CA ASP A 129 -4.61 1.71 11.36
C ASP A 129 -4.95 1.54 9.87
N LEU A 130 -4.02 0.99 9.08
CA LEU A 130 -4.21 0.76 7.65
C LEU A 130 -4.88 -0.58 7.31
N ILE A 131 -5.11 -1.46 8.30
CA ILE A 131 -5.75 -2.78 8.09
C ILE A 131 -7.14 -2.59 7.47
N GLN A 132 -7.95 -1.71 8.03
CA GLN A 132 -9.36 -1.50 7.63
C GLN A 132 -9.54 -0.76 6.29
N ASN A 133 -8.44 -0.39 5.63
CA ASN A 133 -8.47 0.36 4.38
C ASN A 133 -7.35 -0.09 3.43
N HIS A 134 -6.25 0.65 3.34
CA HIS A 134 -5.15 0.49 2.40
C HIS A 134 -4.64 -0.96 2.30
N LEU A 135 -4.42 -1.65 3.42
CA LEU A 135 -3.90 -3.01 3.40
C LEU A 135 -4.94 -4.03 2.91
N THR A 136 -6.22 -3.82 3.23
CA THR A 136 -7.30 -4.65 2.69
C THR A 136 -7.46 -4.40 1.18
N PHE A 137 -7.45 -3.14 0.74
CA PHE A 137 -7.52 -2.81 -0.69
C PHE A 137 -6.30 -3.31 -1.46
N PHE A 138 -5.13 -3.31 -0.83
CA PHE A 138 -3.92 -3.90 -1.37
C PHE A 138 -4.13 -5.38 -1.72
N ILE A 139 -4.78 -6.17 -0.85
CA ILE A 139 -5.11 -7.57 -1.14
C ILE A 139 -6.08 -7.65 -2.32
N TYR A 140 -7.21 -6.93 -2.28
CA TYR A 140 -8.19 -6.95 -3.37
C TYR A 140 -7.57 -6.60 -4.73
N ASN A 141 -6.80 -5.52 -4.82
CA ASN A 141 -6.22 -5.09 -6.10
C ASN A 141 -5.19 -6.11 -6.62
N HIS A 142 -4.41 -6.76 -5.76
CA HIS A 142 -3.51 -7.83 -6.20
C HIS A 142 -4.27 -9.05 -6.71
N THR A 143 -5.38 -9.44 -6.06
CA THR A 143 -6.16 -10.60 -6.50
C THR A 143 -6.96 -10.36 -7.77
N ALA A 144 -7.30 -9.10 -8.08
CA ALA A 144 -7.94 -8.75 -9.36
C ALA A 144 -6.97 -8.69 -10.54
N LEU A 145 -5.75 -8.17 -10.33
CA LEU A 145 -4.82 -7.89 -11.43
C LEU A 145 -3.85 -9.04 -11.70
N MET A 146 -3.34 -9.70 -10.65
CA MET A 146 -2.19 -10.57 -10.77
C MET A 146 -2.55 -12.05 -10.63
N ALA A 147 -1.80 -12.90 -11.35
CA ALA A 147 -1.88 -14.34 -11.19
C ALA A 147 -1.56 -14.77 -9.75
N LYS A 148 -2.16 -15.87 -9.28
CA LYS A 148 -2.04 -16.34 -7.88
C LYS A 148 -0.61 -16.47 -7.35
N ARG A 149 0.36 -16.78 -8.22
CA ARG A 149 1.78 -16.90 -7.84
C ARG A 149 2.43 -15.57 -7.45
N ASN A 150 1.86 -14.46 -7.90
CA ASN A 150 2.31 -13.09 -7.65
C ASN A 150 1.53 -12.42 -6.51
N TRP A 151 0.62 -13.14 -5.85
CA TRP A 151 -0.09 -12.63 -4.69
C TRP A 151 0.87 -12.36 -3.51
N PRO A 152 0.60 -11.32 -2.69
CA PRO A 152 1.45 -10.96 -1.55
C PRO A 152 1.64 -12.11 -0.57
N ARG A 153 2.84 -12.25 0.00
CA ARG A 153 3.18 -13.35 0.93
C ARG A 153 3.01 -12.99 2.39
N GLY A 154 3.23 -11.74 2.78
CA GLY A 154 3.16 -11.35 4.18
C GLY A 154 2.92 -9.87 4.43
N ILE A 155 2.21 -9.59 5.52
CA ILE A 155 1.99 -8.24 6.04
C ILE A 155 2.33 -8.24 7.52
N ARG A 156 3.22 -7.34 7.97
CA ARG A 156 3.49 -7.12 9.39
C ARG A 156 2.93 -5.76 9.82
N CYS A 157 2.00 -5.80 10.77
CA CYS A 157 1.45 -4.60 11.37
C CYS A 157 2.15 -4.26 12.69
N ASN A 158 2.35 -2.98 12.96
CA ASN A 158 2.82 -2.47 14.24
C ASN A 158 1.82 -1.47 14.85
N GLY A 159 1.90 -1.24 16.16
CA GLY A 159 1.12 -0.19 16.82
C GLY A 159 1.58 1.22 16.46
N HIS A 160 0.88 2.22 16.99
CA HIS A 160 1.32 3.61 16.84
C HIS A 160 2.57 3.86 17.67
N ILE A 161 3.39 4.82 17.26
CA ILE A 161 4.59 5.18 18.00
C ILE A 161 4.25 6.28 19.03
N MET A 162 4.60 6.03 20.28
CA MET A 162 4.57 6.95 21.41
C MET A 162 5.95 7.58 21.58
N LEU A 163 5.99 8.74 22.25
CA LEU A 163 7.22 9.42 22.63
C LEU A 163 7.19 9.64 24.13
N ASN A 164 8.16 9.08 24.86
CA ASN A 164 8.22 9.12 26.33
C ASN A 164 6.94 8.62 27.01
N SER A 165 6.38 7.52 26.52
CA SER A 165 5.13 6.90 27.00
C SER A 165 3.88 7.78 26.86
N GLU A 166 3.96 8.83 26.04
CA GLU A 166 2.85 9.72 25.74
C GLU A 166 2.53 9.72 24.24
N LYS A 167 1.26 9.97 23.91
CA LYS A 167 0.83 10.12 22.52
C LYS A 167 1.54 11.31 21.90
N MET A 168 2.21 11.09 20.76
CA MET A 168 2.83 12.19 20.03
C MET A 168 1.78 13.18 19.52
N SER A 169 1.94 14.44 19.89
CA SER A 169 1.11 15.53 19.41
C SER A 169 1.90 16.84 19.32
N LYS A 170 1.75 17.54 18.19
CA LYS A 170 2.33 18.88 18.03
C LYS A 170 1.75 19.88 19.01
N SER A 171 0.48 19.74 19.40
CA SER A 171 -0.20 20.70 20.28
C SER A 171 0.25 20.61 21.74
N THR A 172 0.73 19.44 22.19
CA THR A 172 1.23 19.25 23.56
C THR A 172 2.72 19.53 23.68
N GLY A 173 3.41 19.81 22.56
CA GLY A 173 4.87 19.92 22.50
C GLY A 173 5.59 18.57 22.50
N ASN A 174 4.90 17.46 22.78
CA ASN A 174 5.45 16.11 22.73
C ASN A 174 5.47 15.58 21.29
N PHE A 175 6.40 16.10 20.49
CA PHE A 175 6.54 15.73 19.08
C PHE A 175 8.00 15.82 18.64
N LYS A 176 8.44 14.83 17.86
CA LYS A 176 9.79 14.82 17.30
C LYS A 176 9.74 14.37 15.84
N THR A 177 10.33 15.17 14.95
CA THR A 177 10.54 14.77 13.56
C THR A 177 11.75 13.83 13.44
N LEU A 178 11.81 13.04 12.37
CA LEU A 178 12.98 12.20 12.08
C LEU A 178 14.28 13.01 12.03
N ARG A 179 14.25 14.19 11.40
CA ARG A 179 15.42 15.08 11.32
C ARG A 179 15.90 15.51 12.70
N GLN A 180 14.98 15.96 13.55
CA GLN A 180 15.31 16.37 14.93
C GLN A 180 15.87 15.20 15.74
N ALA A 181 15.27 14.00 15.64
CA ALA A 181 15.79 12.81 16.32
C ALA A 181 17.22 12.47 15.89
N ILE A 182 17.52 12.54 14.59
CA ILE A 182 18.86 12.29 14.07
C ILE A 182 19.86 13.37 14.51
N GLU A 183 19.47 14.65 14.47
CA GLU A 183 20.33 15.77 14.88
C GLU A 183 20.64 15.73 16.39
N GLU A 184 19.70 15.27 17.21
CA GLU A 184 19.84 15.18 18.66
C GLU A 184 20.57 13.91 19.13
N PHE A 185 20.28 12.76 18.53
CA PHE A 185 20.75 11.46 19.02
C PHE A 185 21.69 10.72 18.07
N SER A 186 21.91 11.20 16.85
CA SER A 186 22.47 10.46 15.71
C SER A 186 21.51 9.40 15.13
N ALA A 187 21.75 9.05 13.85
CA ALA A 187 21.01 8.00 13.16
C ALA A 187 21.16 6.63 13.85
N THR A 188 22.34 6.31 14.38
CA THR A 188 22.61 5.02 15.02
C THR A 188 21.82 4.86 16.31
N ALA A 189 21.90 5.84 17.22
CA ALA A 189 21.19 5.74 18.50
C ALA A 189 19.67 5.79 18.28
N THR A 190 19.19 6.64 17.36
CA THR A 190 17.77 6.68 17.00
C THR A 190 17.29 5.32 16.48
N ARG A 191 18.06 4.66 15.62
CA ARG A 191 17.70 3.32 15.12
C ARG A 191 17.72 2.26 16.21
N PHE A 192 18.66 2.34 17.15
CA PHE A 192 18.74 1.40 18.27
C PHE A 192 17.52 1.56 19.19
N ALA A 193 17.17 2.79 19.56
CA ALA A 193 15.97 3.09 20.33
C ALA A 193 14.69 2.66 19.60
N LEU A 194 14.59 2.89 18.28
CA LEU A 194 13.45 2.42 17.47
C LEU A 194 13.37 0.89 17.37
N ALA A 195 14.49 0.18 17.43
CA ALA A 195 14.50 -1.29 17.44
C ALA A 195 14.00 -1.85 18.78
N ASP A 196 14.27 -1.15 19.90
CA ASP A 196 13.80 -1.49 21.25
C ASP A 196 12.36 -0.99 21.52
N ALA A 197 11.83 -0.10 20.68
CA ALA A 197 10.55 0.57 20.93
C ALA A 197 9.34 -0.37 21.01
N GLY A 198 9.37 -1.49 20.27
CA GLY A 198 8.29 -2.47 20.27
C GLY A 198 8.20 -3.26 18.96
N ASP A 199 7.84 -4.53 19.07
CA ASP A 199 7.78 -5.48 17.96
C ASP A 199 6.39 -6.10 17.71
N GLY A 200 5.39 -5.68 18.49
CA GLY A 200 4.00 -6.13 18.39
C GLY A 200 3.04 -5.12 17.75
N VAL A 201 1.75 -5.40 17.89
CA VAL A 201 0.63 -4.55 17.47
C VAL A 201 0.20 -3.53 18.54
N ASP A 202 0.66 -3.73 19.77
CA ASP A 202 0.61 -2.71 20.82
C ASP A 202 1.43 -1.48 20.40
N ASP A 203 1.07 -0.33 20.96
CA ASP A 203 1.75 0.91 20.63
C ASP A 203 3.22 0.86 21.12
N ALA A 204 4.14 1.12 20.18
CA ALA A 204 5.57 1.11 20.43
C ALA A 204 6.00 2.43 21.09
N ASN A 205 7.08 2.43 21.87
CA ASN A 205 7.52 3.60 22.61
C ASN A 205 8.96 4.01 22.30
N PHE A 206 9.13 5.23 21.78
CA PHE A 206 10.45 5.83 21.59
C PHE A 206 10.85 6.59 22.88
N VAL A 207 11.91 6.11 23.54
CA VAL A 207 12.47 6.64 24.80
C VAL A 207 13.93 7.06 24.64
#